data_AF-A0A0J1CI48-F1
#
_entry.id   AF-A0A0J1CI48-F1
#
_cell.length_a   1.000
_cell.length_b   1.000
_cell.length_c   1.000
_cell.angle_alpha   90.00
_cell.angle_beta   90.00
_cell.angle_gamma   90.00
#
_symmetry.space_group_name_H-M   'P 1'
#
loop_
_entity.id
_entity.type
_entity.pdbx_description
1 polymer ?
#
loop_
_entity_poly.entity_id
_entity_poly.type
_entity_poly.pdbx_seq_one_letter_code
_entity_poly.pdbx_strand_id
1 'polypeptide(L)'
;MLFRIDPRPYEANLAKAEASLAALDKQIMLTQRSVDAQQFGADSINATVEKARAAAKQATDTLRRTEPLLKEGFVSAEDVDRARTAQRAAEADLNAVLLQAQSAASAVSGVDALVAQRAAVEADIALTKLHLEMATVR
;
A
#
# COMPACT_ATOMS: atom_id res chain seq x y z
N MET A 1 -28.15 3.13 -49.51
CA MET A 1 -28.01 3.95 -48.30
C MET A 1 -29.32 3.83 -47.52
N LEU A 2 -29.34 3.04 -46.46
CA LEU A 2 -30.53 2.77 -45.65
C LEU A 2 -30.21 3.21 -44.21
N PHE A 3 -30.51 4.48 -43.92
CA PHE A 3 -30.32 5.18 -42.63
C PHE A 3 -28.87 5.43 -42.18
N ARG A 4 -28.56 6.72 -41.96
CA ARG A 4 -27.37 7.20 -41.25
C ARG A 4 -27.87 7.86 -39.97
N ILE A 5 -27.47 7.35 -38.81
CA ILE A 5 -27.73 8.02 -37.53
C ILE A 5 -26.79 9.24 -37.47
N ASP A 6 -27.28 10.38 -36.97
CA ASP A 6 -26.46 11.60 -36.82
C ASP A 6 -25.26 11.31 -35.91
N PRO A 7 -24.01 11.39 -36.42
CA PRO A 7 -22.82 11.00 -35.65
C PRO A 7 -22.42 12.05 -34.61
N ARG A 8 -22.87 13.30 -34.75
CA ARG A 8 -22.47 14.43 -33.89
C ARG A 8 -22.68 14.18 -32.38
N PRO A 9 -23.81 13.63 -31.91
CA PRO A 9 -23.97 13.29 -30.49
C PRO A 9 -23.02 12.17 -30.01
N TYR A 10 -22.68 11.20 -30.88
CA TYR A 10 -21.74 10.13 -30.54
C TYR A 10 -20.29 10.65 -30.51
N GLU A 11 -19.91 11.50 -31.45
CA GLU A 11 -18.62 12.19 -31.47
C GLU A 11 -18.45 13.10 -30.24
N ALA A 12 -19.50 13.83 -29.85
CA ALA A 12 -19.48 14.66 -28.65
C ALA A 12 -19.37 13.81 -27.36
N ASN A 13 -20.04 12.66 -27.29
CA ASN A 13 -19.92 11.74 -26.17
C ASN A 13 -18.53 11.10 -26.11
N LEU A 14 -17.94 10.75 -27.25
CA LEU A 14 -16.58 10.25 -27.33
C LEU A 14 -15.57 11.31 -26.87
N ALA A 15 -15.65 12.53 -27.40
CA ALA A 15 -14.78 13.63 -26.99
C ALA A 15 -14.90 13.94 -25.49
N LYS A 16 -16.11 13.87 -24.93
CA LYS A 16 -16.35 14.01 -23.49
C LYS A 16 -15.68 12.89 -22.70
N ALA A 17 -15.84 11.63 -23.12
CA ALA A 17 -15.23 10.48 -22.46
C ALA A 17 -13.69 10.52 -22.54
N GLU A 18 -13.12 10.92 -23.68
CA GLU A 18 -11.68 11.10 -23.86
C GLU A 18 -11.13 12.24 -23.00
N ALA A 19 -11.86 13.35 -22.86
CA ALA A 19 -11.49 14.43 -21.94
C ALA A 19 -11.54 13.98 -20.47
N SER A 20 -12.54 13.18 -20.09
CA SER A 20 -12.63 12.58 -18.75
C SER A 20 -11.49 11.59 -18.47
N LEU A 21 -11.09 10.78 -19.44
CA LEU A 21 -9.93 9.89 -19.33
C LEU A 21 -8.64 10.70 -19.18
N ALA A 22 -8.43 11.75 -19.98
CA ALA A 22 -7.25 12.60 -19.88
C ALA A 22 -7.15 13.29 -18.51
N ALA A 23 -8.28 13.75 -17.95
CA ALA A 23 -8.32 14.31 -16.61
C ALA A 23 -7.98 13.25 -15.54
N LEU A 24 -8.55 12.04 -15.67
CA LEU A 24 -8.28 10.93 -14.76
C LEU A 24 -6.82 10.47 -14.81
N ASP A 25 -6.20 10.39 -16.00
CA ASP A 25 -4.79 10.05 -16.17
C ASP A 25 -3.87 11.06 -15.48
N LYS A 26 -4.19 12.36 -15.55
CA LYS A 26 -3.44 13.39 -14.82
C LYS A 26 -3.59 13.24 -13.31
N GLN A 27 -4.80 12.91 -12.84
CA GLN A 27 -5.05 12.67 -11.42
C GLN A 27 -4.31 11.42 -10.92
N ILE A 28 -4.35 10.31 -11.67
CA ILE A 28 -3.60 9.09 -11.36
C ILE A 28 -2.11 9.37 -11.31
N MET A 29 -1.56 10.12 -12.27
CA MET A 29 -0.14 10.45 -12.26
C MET A 29 0.28 11.29 -11.05
N LEU A 30 -0.57 12.22 -10.58
CA LEU A 30 -0.32 12.97 -9.35
C LEU A 30 -0.41 12.08 -8.10
N THR A 31 -1.43 11.22 -8.04
CA THR A 31 -1.63 10.28 -6.93
C THR A 31 -0.54 9.22 -6.89
N GLN A 32 -0.07 8.72 -8.03
CA GLN A 32 1.03 7.77 -8.13
C GLN A 32 2.31 8.34 -7.54
N ARG A 33 2.68 9.60 -7.85
CA ARG A 33 3.88 10.22 -7.23
C ARG A 33 3.76 10.33 -5.72
N SER A 34 2.57 10.64 -5.21
CA SER A 34 2.31 10.68 -3.77
C SER A 34 2.44 9.30 -3.15
N VAL A 35 2.02 8.26 -3.86
CA VAL A 35 2.01 6.89 -3.36
C VAL A 35 3.37 6.24 -3.48
N ASP A 36 4.14 6.51 -4.53
CA ASP A 36 5.55 6.11 -4.61
C ASP A 36 6.31 6.66 -3.39
N ALA A 37 6.06 7.92 -3.02
CA ALA A 37 6.62 8.52 -1.80
C ALA A 37 6.14 7.83 -0.51
N GLN A 38 4.85 7.47 -0.42
CA GLN A 38 4.30 6.70 0.70
C GLN A 38 4.88 5.28 0.76
N GLN A 39 5.17 4.67 -0.38
CA GLN A 39 5.73 3.33 -0.52
C GLN A 39 7.19 3.31 -0.07
N PHE A 40 7.99 4.31 -0.46
CA PHE A 40 9.33 4.50 0.13
C PHE A 40 9.26 4.67 1.66
N GLY A 41 8.24 5.38 2.15
CA GLY A 41 7.97 5.48 3.58
C GLY A 41 7.65 4.13 4.22
N ALA A 42 6.79 3.33 3.60
CA ALA A 42 6.41 2.00 4.06
C ALA A 42 7.59 1.03 4.05
N ASP A 43 8.44 1.04 3.02
CA ASP A 43 9.65 0.23 2.93
C ASP A 43 10.65 0.58 4.05
N SER A 44 10.80 1.87 4.36
CA SER A 44 11.61 2.35 5.48
C SER A 44 11.05 1.87 6.84
N ILE A 45 9.73 1.89 7.01
CA ILE A 45 9.07 1.34 8.20
C ILE A 45 9.27 -0.18 8.28
N ASN A 46 9.18 -0.91 7.17
CA ASN A 46 9.46 -2.35 7.14
C ASN A 46 10.89 -2.67 7.58
N ALA A 47 11.88 -1.88 7.12
CA ALA A 47 13.26 -2.01 7.61
C ALA A 47 13.37 -1.75 9.13
N THR A 48 12.57 -0.81 9.65
CA THR A 48 12.49 -0.52 11.08
C THR A 48 11.83 -1.67 11.86
N VAL A 49 10.78 -2.30 11.31
CA VAL A 49 10.15 -3.51 11.88
C VAL A 49 11.18 -4.63 12.00
N GLU A 50 11.93 -4.91 10.92
CA GLU A 50 12.94 -5.97 10.94
C GLU A 50 14.05 -5.70 11.96
N LYS A 51 14.49 -4.45 12.08
CA LYS A 51 15.43 -4.03 13.13
C LYS A 51 14.87 -4.24 14.53
N ALA A 52 13.64 -3.81 14.79
CA ALA A 52 12.98 -3.97 16.10
C ALA A 52 12.78 -5.46 16.44
N ARG A 53 12.43 -6.27 15.44
CA ARG A 53 12.26 -7.72 15.58
C ARG A 53 13.58 -8.40 15.93
N ALA A 54 14.67 -8.01 15.27
CA ALA A 54 16.00 -8.50 15.59
C ALA A 54 16.42 -8.14 17.02
N ALA A 55 16.15 -6.90 17.47
CA ALA A 55 16.42 -6.47 18.84
C ALA A 55 15.60 -7.25 19.88
N ALA A 56 14.30 -7.45 19.65
CA ALA A 56 13.44 -8.25 20.51
C ALA A 56 13.91 -9.71 20.61
N LYS A 57 14.33 -10.29 19.47
CA LYS A 57 14.90 -11.64 19.45
C LYS A 57 16.21 -11.70 20.26
N GLN A 58 17.11 -10.74 20.08
CA GLN A 58 18.37 -10.67 20.83
C GLN A 58 18.12 -10.54 22.34
N ALA A 59 17.17 -9.70 22.76
CA ALA A 59 16.81 -9.54 24.17
C ALA A 59 16.21 -10.84 24.75
N THR A 60 15.36 -11.52 23.98
CA THR A 60 14.78 -12.82 24.35
C THR A 60 15.86 -13.90 24.49
N ASP A 61 16.78 -13.99 23.55
CA ASP A 61 17.87 -14.96 23.60
C ASP A 61 18.83 -14.67 24.76
N THR A 62 19.04 -13.39 25.08
CA THR A 62 19.81 -12.97 26.27
C THR A 62 19.13 -13.44 27.55
N LEU A 63 17.82 -13.20 27.71
CA LEU A 63 17.05 -13.68 28.85
C LEU A 63 17.09 -15.21 28.98
N ARG A 64 16.91 -15.93 27.87
CA ARG A 64 16.97 -17.40 27.84
C ARG A 64 18.33 -17.93 28.28
N ARG A 65 19.42 -17.18 28.02
CA ARG A 65 20.77 -17.53 28.46
C ARG A 65 21.04 -17.16 29.92
N THR A 66 20.48 -16.06 30.43
CA THR A 66 20.72 -15.61 31.81
C THR A 66 19.84 -16.32 32.84
N GLU A 67 18.60 -16.68 32.50
CA GLU A 67 17.70 -17.42 33.41
C GLU A 67 18.28 -18.73 33.99
N PRO A 68 18.90 -19.63 33.20
CA PRO A 68 19.50 -20.85 33.76
C PRO A 68 20.74 -20.54 34.62
N LEU A 69 21.52 -19.52 34.29
CA LEU A 69 22.71 -19.13 35.06
C LEU A 69 22.37 -18.67 36.48
N LEU A 70 21.17 -18.11 36.69
CA LEU A 70 20.68 -17.77 38.03
C LEU A 70 20.43 -19.02 38.88
N LYS A 71 19.89 -20.08 38.28
CA LYS A 71 19.66 -21.36 38.96
C LYS A 71 20.98 -22.03 39.34
N GLU A 72 22.01 -21.85 38.53
CA GLU A 72 23.36 -22.34 38.79
C GLU A 72 24.17 -21.41 39.72
N GLY A 73 23.66 -20.23 40.06
CA GLY A 73 24.31 -19.26 40.95
C GLY A 73 25.41 -18.41 40.29
N PHE A 74 25.54 -18.43 38.97
CA PHE A 74 26.55 -17.70 38.21
C PHE A 74 26.19 -16.23 37.91
N VAL A 75 24.92 -15.84 38.08
CA VAL A 75 24.46 -14.46 37.90
C VAL A 75 23.51 -14.05 39.03
N SER A 76 23.35 -12.75 39.25
CA SER A 76 22.44 -12.23 40.26
C SER A 76 20.97 -12.26 39.77
N ALA A 77 20.02 -12.25 40.72
CA ALA A 77 18.61 -12.10 40.40
C ALA A 77 18.34 -10.75 39.67
N GLU A 78 19.10 -9.71 40.01
CA GLU A 78 19.02 -8.40 39.36
C GLU A 78 19.39 -8.47 37.87
N ASP A 79 20.38 -9.28 37.49
CA ASP A 79 20.79 -9.43 36.08
C ASP A 79 19.70 -10.10 35.24
N VAL A 80 18.99 -11.08 35.80
CA VAL A 80 17.84 -11.72 35.15
C VAL A 80 16.66 -10.77 35.05
N ASP A 81 16.36 -10.01 36.10
CA ASP A 81 15.28 -9.03 36.08
C ASP A 81 15.57 -7.88 35.09
N ARG A 82 16.84 -7.48 34.96
CA ARG A 82 17.29 -6.52 33.93
C ARG A 82 17.09 -7.09 32.52
N ALA A 83 17.48 -8.35 32.29
CA ALA A 83 17.28 -9.02 31.00
C ALA A 83 15.78 -9.17 30.66
N ARG A 84 14.94 -9.48 31.66
CA ARG A 84 13.49 -9.61 31.49
C ARG A 84 12.84 -8.28 31.17
N THR A 85 13.27 -7.22 31.84
CA THR A 85 12.79 -5.85 31.56
C THR A 85 13.19 -5.41 30.16
N ALA A 86 14.43 -5.69 29.74
CA ALA A 86 14.90 -5.40 28.39
C ALA A 86 14.12 -6.16 27.30
N GLN A 87 13.78 -7.44 27.54
CA GLN A 87 12.95 -8.23 26.64
C GLN A 87 11.55 -7.63 26.48
N ARG A 88 10.88 -7.27 27.58
CA ARG A 88 9.55 -6.63 27.53
C ARG A 88 9.58 -5.27 26.83
N ALA A 89 10.62 -4.46 27.08
CA ALA A 89 10.78 -3.18 26.41
C ALA A 89 10.94 -3.37 24.89
N ALA A 90 11.80 -4.29 24.46
CA ALA A 90 12.01 -4.57 23.04
C ALA A 90 10.75 -5.15 22.35
N GLU A 91 9.93 -5.95 23.05
CA GLU A 91 8.64 -6.42 22.54
C GLU A 91 7.61 -5.29 22.41
N ALA A 92 7.55 -4.37 23.38
CA ALA A 92 6.68 -3.20 23.31
C ALA A 92 7.08 -2.28 22.15
N ASP A 93 8.39 -2.07 21.95
CA ASP A 93 8.93 -1.30 20.84
C ASP A 93 8.58 -1.96 19.49
N LEU A 94 8.75 -3.29 19.37
CA LEU A 94 8.34 -4.03 18.17
C LEU A 94 6.85 -3.83 17.87
N ASN A 95 5.98 -3.93 18.89
CA ASN A 95 4.54 -3.75 18.71
C ASN A 95 4.20 -2.32 18.26
N ALA A 96 4.86 -1.31 18.80
CA ALA A 96 4.68 0.08 18.39
C ALA A 96 5.07 0.28 16.91
N VAL A 97 6.20 -0.29 16.48
CA VAL A 97 6.65 -0.21 15.08
C VAL A 97 5.71 -0.99 14.14
N LEU A 98 5.16 -2.13 14.56
CA LEU A 98 4.17 -2.88 13.78
C LEU A 98 2.87 -2.09 13.56
N LEU A 99 2.38 -1.40 14.59
CA LEU A 99 1.21 -0.51 14.45
C LEU A 99 1.51 0.63 13.47
N GLN A 100 2.73 1.19 13.53
CA GLN A 100 3.15 2.21 12.58
C GLN A 100 3.22 1.66 11.15
N ALA A 101 3.72 0.43 10.95
CA ALA A 101 3.73 -0.25 9.66
C ALA A 101 2.32 -0.48 9.10
N GLN A 102 1.37 -0.88 9.94
CA GLN A 102 -0.02 -1.07 9.53
C GLN A 102 -0.69 0.23 9.08
N SER A 103 -0.39 1.34 9.76
CA SER A 103 -0.89 2.67 9.37
C SER A 103 -0.30 3.12 8.02
N ALA A 104 0.99 2.86 7.79
CA ALA A 104 1.66 3.17 6.52
C ALA A 104 1.13 2.33 5.35
N ALA A 105 0.86 1.03 5.56
CA ALA A 105 0.29 0.15 4.54
C ALA A 105 -1.13 0.60 4.12
N SER A 106 -1.96 1.03 5.07
CA SER A 106 -3.31 1.54 4.76
C SER A 106 -3.29 2.78 3.85
N ALA A 107 -2.26 3.62 3.97
CA ALA A 107 -2.11 4.83 3.17
C ALA A 107 -1.81 4.55 1.67
N VAL A 108 -1.23 3.40 1.34
CA VAL A 108 -0.84 3.01 -0.04
C VAL A 108 -2.03 2.47 -0.85
N SER A 109 -3.10 1.98 -0.19
CA SER A 109 -4.24 1.28 -0.83
C SER A 109 -5.14 2.13 -1.75
N GLY A 110 -5.01 3.46 -1.75
CA GLY A 110 -5.88 4.35 -2.51
C GLY A 110 -5.67 4.33 -4.04
N VAL A 111 -4.52 3.86 -4.52
CA VAL A 111 -4.16 3.88 -5.95
C VAL A 111 -4.79 2.73 -6.72
N ASP A 112 -4.85 1.54 -6.14
CA ASP A 112 -5.43 0.37 -6.79
C ASP A 112 -6.89 0.63 -7.18
N ALA A 113 -7.61 1.38 -6.35
CA ALA A 113 -8.97 1.83 -6.65
C ALA A 113 -9.04 2.80 -7.85
N LEU A 114 -8.09 3.73 -7.96
CA LEU A 114 -8.02 4.69 -9.08
C LEU A 114 -7.60 4.03 -10.39
N VAL A 115 -6.68 3.07 -10.33
CA VAL A 115 -6.28 2.24 -11.49
C VAL A 115 -7.44 1.37 -11.97
N ALA A 116 -8.20 0.78 -11.05
CA ALA A 116 -9.41 0.04 -11.40
C ALA A 116 -10.49 0.95 -12.04
N GLN A 117 -10.63 2.18 -11.55
CA GLN A 117 -11.57 3.16 -12.13
C GLN A 117 -11.14 3.62 -13.53
N ARG A 118 -9.83 3.74 -13.79
CA ARG A 118 -9.29 4.00 -15.14
C ARG A 118 -9.65 2.89 -16.12
N ALA A 119 -9.46 1.64 -15.71
CA ALA A 119 -9.80 0.49 -16.55
C ALA A 119 -11.30 0.45 -16.92
N ALA A 120 -12.18 0.86 -16.01
CA ALA A 120 -13.61 0.98 -16.28
C ALA A 120 -13.91 2.08 -17.33
N VAL A 121 -13.28 3.26 -17.21
CA VAL A 121 -13.47 4.36 -18.18
C VAL A 121 -12.92 4.01 -19.56
N GLU A 122 -11.80 3.28 -19.64
CA GLU A 122 -11.26 2.77 -20.91
C GLU A 122 -12.24 1.81 -21.59
N ALA A 123 -12.90 0.94 -20.83
CA ALA A 123 -13.93 0.03 -21.34
C ALA A 123 -15.15 0.80 -21.88
N ASP A 124 -15.59 1.85 -21.19
CA ASP A 124 -16.71 2.71 -21.65
C ASP A 124 -16.37 3.47 -22.94
N ILE A 125 -15.13 3.94 -23.09
CA ILE A 125 -14.65 4.56 -24.34
C ILE A 125 -14.65 3.55 -25.48
N ALA A 126 -14.19 2.32 -25.24
CA ALA A 126 -14.19 1.26 -26.25
C ALA A 126 -15.62 0.93 -26.72
N LEU A 127 -16.58 0.84 -25.80
CA LEU A 127 -18.00 0.65 -26.12
C LEU A 127 -18.58 1.82 -26.92
N THR A 128 -18.25 3.05 -26.54
CA THR A 128 -18.71 4.26 -27.25
C THR A 128 -18.17 4.32 -28.68
N LYS A 129 -16.92 3.92 -28.90
CA LYS A 129 -16.32 3.80 -30.24
C LYS A 129 -17.02 2.74 -31.08
N LEU A 130 -17.30 1.57 -30.51
CA LEU A 130 -18.04 0.50 -31.18
C LEU A 130 -19.45 0.97 -31.61
N HIS A 131 -20.16 1.69 -30.73
CA HIS A 131 -21.48 2.23 -31.06
C HIS A 131 -21.43 3.26 -32.20
N LEU A 132 -20.38 4.07 -32.28
CA LEU A 132 -20.18 5.02 -33.38
C LEU A 132 -19.89 4.32 -34.72
N GLU A 133 -19.12 3.23 -34.70
CA GLU A 133 -18.89 2.38 -35.87
C GLU A 133 -20.19 1.71 -36.33
N MET A 134 -20.99 1.18 -35.41
CA MET A 134 -22.29 0.56 -35.71
C MET A 134 -23.35 1.58 -36.18
N ALA A 135 -23.28 2.84 -35.72
CA ALA A 135 -24.12 3.94 -36.20
C ALA A 135 -23.80 4.34 -37.66
N THR A 136 -22.66 3.88 -38.18
CA THR A 136 -22.19 4.12 -39.54
C THR A 136 -22.30 2.84 -40.38
N VAL A 137 -23.52 2.39 -40.67
CA VAL A 137 -23.73 1.24 -41.58
C VAL A 137 -23.43 1.65 -43.02
N ARG A 138 -22.51 0.95 -43.69
CA ARG A 138 -22.10 1.21 -45.07
C ARG A 138 -23.12 0.69 -46.09
#